data_AF-A0A285CQR1-F1
#
_entry.id   AF-A0A285CQR1-F1
#
_cell.length_a   1.000
_cell.length_b   1.000
_cell.length_c   1.000
_cell.angle_alpha   90.00
_cell.angle_beta   90.00
_cell.angle_gamma   90.00
#
_symmetry.space_group_name_H-M   'P 1'
#
loop_
_entity.id
_entity.type
_entity.pdbx_description
1 polymer ?
#
loop_
_entity_poly.entity_id
_entity_poly.type
_entity_poly.pdbx_seq_one_letter_code
_entity_poly.pdbx_strand_id
1 'polypeptide(L)'
;MRIVWVGNKVIEGYWRINQGHEFLTNVSQGGLISYDHIPVEAIQLVEKVAATLGIDHAGFDIAQVGDKLYFFELNVMFGNQGIRINNIQIQF
;
A
#
# COMPACT_ATOMS: atom_id res chain seq x y z
N MET A 1 -2.42 6.11 -1.48
CA MET A 1 -1.22 5.24 -1.62
C MET A 1 -1.50 3.94 -0.89
N ARG A 2 -0.94 2.83 -1.38
CA ARG A 2 -0.90 1.56 -0.65
C ARG A 2 0.54 1.18 -0.36
N ILE A 3 0.81 0.79 0.87
CA ILE A 3 2.08 0.20 1.31
C ILE A 3 1.79 -1.22 1.78
N VAL A 4 2.58 -2.19 1.31
CA VAL A 4 2.36 -3.61 1.61
C VAL A 4 3.44 -4.09 2.58
N TRP A 5 2.99 -4.57 3.72
CA TRP A 5 3.81 -5.18 4.76
C TRP A 5 3.61 -6.70 4.76
N VAL A 6 4.70 -7.46 4.81
CA VAL A 6 4.67 -8.93 4.96
C VAL A 6 5.85 -9.38 5.82
N GLY A 7 5.54 -10.18 6.85
CA GLY A 7 6.47 -10.59 7.88
C GLY A 7 6.98 -9.38 8.65
N ASN A 8 8.22 -8.99 8.37
CA ASN A 8 8.91 -7.87 9.02
C ASN A 8 9.47 -6.85 8.02
N LYS A 9 8.85 -6.73 6.84
CA LYS A 9 9.32 -5.81 5.81
C LYS A 9 8.18 -5.22 4.98
N VAL A 10 8.37 -3.98 4.56
CA VAL A 10 7.61 -3.43 3.43
C VAL A 10 8.15 -4.06 2.16
N ILE A 11 7.26 -4.70 1.38
CA ILE A 11 7.62 -5.37 0.13
C ILE A 11 7.22 -4.59 -1.11
N GLU A 12 6.32 -3.62 -0.97
CA GLU A 12 5.81 -2.84 -2.07
C GLU A 12 5.18 -1.52 -1.59
N GLY A 13 5.25 -0.49 -2.42
CA GLY A 13 4.54 0.76 -2.21
C GLY A 13 4.13 1.38 -3.55
N TYR A 14 2.86 1.80 -3.67
CA TYR A 14 2.37 2.42 -4.89
C TYR A 14 1.22 3.40 -4.68
N TRP A 15 1.17 4.40 -5.55
CA TRP A 15 0.03 5.30 -5.69
C TRP A 15 -1.09 4.62 -6.48
N ARG A 16 -2.33 4.77 -5.99
CA ARG A 16 -3.56 4.47 -6.72
C ARG A 16 -4.09 5.80 -7.25
N ILE A 17 -3.91 6.06 -8.54
CA ILE A 17 -4.28 7.32 -9.19
C ILE A 17 -5.72 7.20 -9.69
N ASN A 18 -6.59 8.12 -9.24
CA ASN A 18 -7.94 8.22 -9.78
C ASN A 18 -7.96 9.16 -11.00
N GLN A 19 -8.47 8.70 -12.14
CA GLN A 19 -8.64 9.51 -13.35
C GLN A 19 -10.00 10.21 -13.39
N GLY A 20 -10.35 10.93 -12.33
CA GLY A 20 -11.28 12.07 -12.36
C GLY A 20 -12.76 11.83 -12.71
N HIS A 21 -13.20 10.62 -13.08
CA HIS A 21 -14.62 10.41 -13.46
C HIS A 21 -15.35 9.30 -12.70
N GLU A 22 -14.68 8.44 -11.94
CA GLU A 22 -15.35 7.39 -11.17
C GLU A 22 -14.79 7.28 -9.74
N PHE A 23 -15.68 7.12 -8.76
CA PHE A 23 -15.34 6.94 -7.33
C PHE A 23 -14.66 5.59 -7.03
N LEU A 24 -14.33 4.79 -8.05
CA LEU A 24 -13.83 3.42 -7.91
C LEU A 24 -12.31 3.41 -8.16
N THR A 25 -11.54 3.58 -7.09
CA THR A 25 -10.06 3.48 -7.11
C THR A 25 -9.56 2.03 -7.10
N ASN A 26 -10.43 1.05 -7.36
CA ASN A 26 -10.08 -0.37 -7.30
C ASN A 26 -9.24 -0.77 -8.52
N VAL A 27 -8.04 -1.30 -8.26
CA VAL A 27 -7.07 -1.73 -9.29
C VAL A 27 -7.69 -2.76 -10.25
N SER A 28 -8.63 -3.58 -9.77
CA SER A 28 -9.36 -4.57 -10.57
C SER A 28 -10.30 -3.97 -11.64
N GLN A 29 -10.44 -2.65 -11.71
CA GLN A 29 -11.31 -1.94 -12.66
C GLN A 29 -10.57 -0.90 -13.53
N GLY A 30 -9.23 -0.93 -13.59
CA GLY A 30 -8.45 -0.07 -14.50
C GLY A 30 -7.87 1.19 -13.85
N GLY A 31 -7.82 1.26 -12.51
CA GLY A 31 -7.11 2.32 -11.80
C GLY A 31 -5.61 2.34 -12.15
N LEU A 32 -5.08 3.52 -12.47
CA LEU A 32 -3.67 3.69 -12.81
C LEU A 32 -2.81 3.55 -11.55
N ILE A 33 -1.79 2.70 -11.62
CA ILE A 33 -0.80 2.54 -10.55
C ILE A 33 0.47 3.29 -10.93
N SER A 34 1.02 4.08 -10.01
CA SER A 34 2.36 4.66 -10.12
C SER A 34 3.22 4.23 -8.94
N TYR A 35 4.49 3.94 -9.23
CA TYR A 35 5.51 3.56 -8.23
C TYR A 35 6.48 4.72 -7.98
N ASP A 36 6.23 5.88 -8.61
CA ASP A 36 7.13 7.01 -8.56
C ASP A 36 6.98 7.74 -7.22
N HIS A 37 8.12 8.06 -6.60
CA HIS A 37 8.21 8.93 -5.42
C HIS A 37 7.28 8.52 -4.26
N ILE A 38 7.40 7.28 -3.79
CA ILE A 38 6.78 6.85 -2.53
C ILE A 38 7.51 7.54 -1.36
N PRO A 39 6.83 8.32 -0.51
CA PRO A 39 7.46 8.99 0.63
C PRO A 39 8.06 7.98 1.60
N VAL A 40 9.31 8.20 1.98
CA VAL A 40 10.03 7.34 2.92
C VAL A 40 9.35 7.36 4.29
N GLU A 41 8.80 8.50 4.67
CA GLU A 41 8.06 8.70 5.92
C GLU A 41 6.82 7.79 6.00
N ALA A 42 6.19 7.49 4.86
CA ALA A 42 5.05 6.59 4.81
C ALA A 42 5.46 5.13 5.00
N ILE A 43 6.62 4.74 4.45
CA ILE A 43 7.21 3.42 4.67
C ILE A 43 7.54 3.25 6.15
N GLN A 44 8.28 4.20 6.73
CA GLN A 44 8.67 4.18 8.15
C GLN A 44 7.45 4.16 9.08
N LEU A 45 6.39 4.90 8.74
CA LEU A 45 5.15 4.91 9.51
C LEU A 45 4.50 3.52 9.52
N VAL A 46 4.48 2.82 8.38
CA VAL A 46 3.95 1.46 8.29
C VAL A 46 4.81 0.47 9.04
N GLU A 47 6.13 0.51 8.88
CA GLU A 47 7.05 -0.38 9.61
C GLU A 47 6.85 -0.24 11.12
N LYS A 48 6.78 0.99 11.62
CA LYS A 48 6.53 1.29 13.02
C LYS A 48 5.19 0.73 13.50
N VAL A 49 4.10 1.02 12.77
CA VAL A 49 2.75 0.60 13.18
C VAL A 49 2.60 -0.91 13.12
N ALA A 50 3.04 -1.54 12.03
CA ALA A 50 2.95 -2.99 11.84
C ALA A 50 3.74 -3.76 12.90
N ALA A 51 4.98 -3.33 13.18
CA ALA A 51 5.80 -3.95 14.23
C ALA A 51 5.21 -3.74 15.63
N THR A 52 4.71 -2.54 15.92
CA THR A 52 4.11 -2.23 17.23
C THR A 52 2.86 -3.06 17.50
N LEU A 53 2.06 -3.33 16.46
CA LEU A 53 0.80 -4.06 16.58
C LEU A 53 0.94 -5.57 16.34
N GLY A 54 2.13 -6.07 15.99
CA GLY A 54 2.36 -7.48 15.69
C GLY A 54 1.61 -7.96 14.45
N ILE A 55 1.53 -7.12 13.41
CA ILE A 55 0.84 -7.46 12.16
C ILE A 55 1.75 -8.32 11.29
N ASP A 56 1.32 -9.54 10.96
CA ASP A 56 2.08 -10.44 10.09
C ASP A 56 2.04 -10.00 8.62
N HIS A 57 0.89 -9.57 8.10
CA HIS A 57 0.77 -9.07 6.74
C HIS A 57 -0.45 -8.15 6.60
N ALA A 58 -0.29 -7.06 5.85
CA ALA A 58 -1.40 -6.19 5.49
C ALA A 58 -1.01 -5.22 4.36
N GLY A 59 -2.02 -4.79 3.60
CA GLY A 59 -1.97 -3.58 2.79
C GLY A 59 -2.48 -2.41 3.61
N PHE A 60 -1.65 -1.38 3.76
CA PHE A 60 -1.98 -0.13 4.44
C PHE A 60 -2.32 0.93 3.40
N ASP A 61 -3.54 1.44 3.43
CA ASP A 61 -3.94 2.58 2.61
C ASP A 61 -3.68 3.88 3.37
N ILE A 62 -2.88 4.74 2.75
CA ILE A 62 -2.37 6.00 3.30
C ILE A 62 -2.67 7.13 2.32
N ALA A 63 -3.16 8.27 2.82
CA ALA A 63 -3.13 9.54 2.09
C ALA A 63 -1.97 10.41 2.55
N GLN A 64 -1.47 11.19 1.59
CA GLN A 64 -0.65 12.35 1.85
C GLN A 64 -1.47 13.61 1.55
N VAL A 65 -1.55 14.53 2.51
CA VAL A 65 -2.20 15.84 2.35
C VAL A 65 -1.23 16.91 2.84
N GLY A 66 -0.63 17.62 1.89
CA GLY A 66 0.55 18.44 2.16
C GLY A 66 1.68 17.56 2.73
N ASP A 67 2.23 17.96 3.86
CA ASP A 67 3.33 17.26 4.54
C ASP A 67 2.85 16.22 5.57
N LYS A 68 1.55 15.94 5.61
CA LYS A 68 0.95 15.03 6.60
C LYS A 68 0.50 13.73 5.96
N LEU A 69 0.68 12.64 6.73
CA LEU A 69 0.27 11.29 6.36
C LEU A 69 -0.92 10.84 7.22
N TYR A 70 -1.88 10.19 6.59
CA TYR A 70 -3.11 9.71 7.22
C TYR A 70 -3.38 8.27 6.83
N PHE A 71 -3.61 7.38 7.79
CA PHE A 71 -4.14 6.05 7.53
C PHE A 71 -5.63 6.11 7.22
N PHE A 72 -6.07 5.31 6.26
CA PHE A 72 -7.48 5.15 5.91
C PHE A 72 -8.00 3.76 6.18
N GLU A 73 -7.23 2.75 5.77
CA GLU A 73 -7.64 1.35 5.86
C GLU A 73 -6.43 0.47 6.10
N LEU A 74 -6.63 -0.58 6.89
CA LEU A 74 -5.74 -1.72 6.98
C LEU A 74 -6.51 -2.92 6.41
N ASN A 75 -5.96 -3.52 5.36
CA ASN A 75 -6.58 -4.65 4.71
C ASN A 75 -5.67 -5.88 4.78
N VAL A 76 -6.08 -6.91 5.52
CA VAL A 76 -5.34 -8.19 5.63
C VAL A 76 -5.54 -9.07 4.40
N MET A 77 -6.66 -8.92 3.68
CA MET A 77 -6.98 -9.62 2.43
C MET A 77 -6.78 -8.69 1.22
N PHE A 78 -5.61 -8.06 1.11
CA PHE A 78 -5.36 -7.07 0.08
C PHE A 78 -5.09 -7.73 -1.28
N GLY A 79 -5.67 -7.18 -2.35
CA GLY A 79 -5.46 -7.68 -3.71
C GLY A 79 -4.03 -7.46 -4.21
N ASN A 80 -3.48 -8.48 -4.86
CA ASN A 80 -2.04 -8.57 -5.20
C ASN A 80 -1.67 -7.90 -6.54
N GLN A 81 -2.64 -7.36 -7.28
CA GLN A 81 -2.45 -6.91 -8.67
C GLN A 81 -1.45 -5.74 -8.82
N GLY A 82 -1.21 -4.98 -7.74
CA GLY A 82 -0.23 -3.90 -7.73
C GLY A 82 1.16 -4.29 -7.24
N ILE A 83 1.38 -5.54 -6.85
CA ILE A 83 2.67 -6.01 -6.33
C ILE A 83 3.53 -6.45 -7.52
N ARG A 84 4.62 -5.73 -7.79
CA ARG A 84 5.58 -6.11 -8.83
C ARG A 84 6.55 -7.12 -8.26
N ILE A 85 6.10 -8.37 -8.21
CA ILE A 85 6.93 -9.46 -7.73
C ILE A 85 7.84 -9.96 -8.86
N ASN A 86 9.09 -9.51 -8.87
CA ASN A 86 10.18 -10.29 -9.47
C ASN A 86 10.70 -11.26 -8.39
N ASN A 87 10.24 -12.52 -8.40
CA ASN A 87 10.75 -13.68 -7.62
C ASN A 87 10.32 -13.92 -6.15
N ILE A 88 9.12 -13.55 -5.70
CA ILE A 88 8.57 -13.97 -4.39
C ILE A 88 7.19 -14.62 -4.60
N GLN A 89 7.08 -15.94 -4.42
CA GLN A 89 5.77 -16.59 -4.33
C GLN A 89 5.16 -16.30 -2.96
N ILE A 90 4.05 -15.56 -2.93
CA ILE A 90 3.23 -15.40 -1.73
C ILE A 90 2.11 -16.45 -1.84
N GLN A 91 2.19 -17.52 -1.05
CA GLN A 91 1.09 -18.46 -0.84
C GLN A 91 0.30 -18.01 0.39
N PHE A 92 -1.03 -17.95 0.25
CA PHE A 92 -1.98 -17.76 1.36
C PHE A 92 -2.58 -19.11 1.76
#